data_AF-A0A7C2Q146-F1
#
_entry.id   AF-A0A7C2Q146-F1
#
_cell.length_a   1.000
_cell.length_b   1.000
_cell.length_c   1.000
_cell.angle_alpha   90.00
_cell.angle_beta   90.00
_cell.angle_gamma   90.00
#
_symmetry.space_group_name_H-M   'P 1'
#
loop_
_entity.id
_entity.type
_entity.pdbx_description
1 polymer ?
#
loop_
_entity_poly.entity_id
_entity_poly.type
_entity_poly.pdbx_seq_one_letter_code
_entity_poly.pdbx_strand_id
1 'polypeptide(L)'
;MDALLAVATKTDHPYHGKRLFFNISGIGMVDRDLTWSEFLRNRNTDSTAERLIIWFEKGIPDGLNELSALNLINILSLFLTTNDRLLRDRVTKVLVQLGEKFPKALFDHTEQCLPFTDPYVPERILAASYGVVMSMWSDSKAKVFHECLPIFARSLVREIFTPGGALLTHHSLIRDYALGIIELARKSHCGCIATKHVKYIRTPFPGITDPFPSNENIPDYVSKDAKHAIHMDFGNYTIGSIVSGRPNYDMNHSEYKLIRKKIEWRINKLGYRWNHFKIIDQTIGRGAYWRTGDEQGTVDRYGKKYSWIAFFEMHGLLQSQGKLPEYTQHERVSECDIDPSFPIKPPEWKPDLHDIFSNKITSELSWICHGPAPDYAHLLEVNSFDSDGNHWVMLDGFIQEHDSDTDKESFSFLRGFILDESNITNLEQQLINTDHPGSGLPDVGQDTYTFAGEIPWSTRFASGFRGKSGKFSQLKDEAFSTTQTFKRKRPLKKAWKYFYNIFGEIPSINQINIVTSEQGNKDNKTEFAKIEKAMIEANSKVEESDRITAKDLFNQVPTADDIQ
;
A
#
# COMPACT_ATOMS: atom_id res chain seq x y z
N MET A 1 10.85 -10.79 32.95
CA MET A 1 9.74 -10.75 31.97
C MET A 1 9.55 -12.10 31.28
N ASP A 2 10.57 -12.70 30.67
CA ASP A 2 10.39 -13.98 29.93
C ASP A 2 9.79 -15.12 30.79
N ALA A 3 10.32 -15.33 32.00
CA ALA A 3 9.75 -16.32 32.93
C ALA A 3 8.29 -16.03 33.32
N LEU A 4 7.92 -14.75 33.45
CA LEU A 4 6.54 -14.33 33.74
C LEU A 4 5.62 -14.65 32.56
N LEU A 5 6.07 -14.38 31.34
CA LEU A 5 5.34 -14.74 30.12
C LEU A 5 5.17 -16.26 30.00
N ALA A 6 6.21 -17.04 30.32
CA ALA A 6 6.15 -18.50 30.27
C ALA A 6 5.08 -19.06 31.22
N VAL A 7 5.03 -18.59 32.47
CA VAL A 7 4.01 -19.04 33.42
C VAL A 7 2.62 -18.49 33.11
N ALA A 8 2.53 -17.32 32.45
CA ALA A 8 1.25 -16.72 32.07
C ALA A 8 0.47 -17.57 31.07
N THR A 9 1.15 -18.39 30.25
CA THR A 9 0.49 -19.32 29.31
C THR A 9 -0.35 -20.39 30.01
N LYS A 10 -0.10 -20.67 31.30
CA LYS A 10 -0.81 -21.67 32.10
C LYS A 10 -2.08 -21.08 32.71
N THR A 11 -3.25 -21.68 32.42
CA THR A 11 -4.56 -21.18 32.86
C THR A 11 -4.75 -21.16 34.38
N ASP A 12 -4.25 -22.17 35.09
CA ASP A 12 -4.46 -22.34 36.53
C ASP A 12 -3.37 -21.67 37.39
N HIS A 13 -2.42 -20.98 36.76
CA HIS A 13 -1.32 -20.35 37.47
C HIS A 13 -1.76 -18.99 38.05
N PRO A 14 -1.33 -18.60 39.26
CA PRO A 14 -1.66 -17.30 39.85
C PRO A 14 -1.27 -16.08 39.02
N TYR A 15 -0.37 -16.26 38.04
CA TYR A 15 0.08 -15.24 37.10
C TYR A 15 -0.38 -15.51 35.66
N HIS A 16 -1.54 -16.15 35.48
CA HIS A 16 -2.14 -16.42 34.18
C HIS A 16 -2.29 -15.14 33.32
N GLY A 17 -2.41 -15.32 32.01
CA GLY A 17 -2.48 -14.28 30.99
C GLY A 17 -3.46 -13.15 31.27
N LYS A 18 -4.66 -13.42 31.76
CA LYS A 18 -5.61 -12.35 32.17
C LYS A 18 -5.06 -11.46 33.30
N ARG A 19 -4.35 -12.01 34.29
CA ARG A 19 -3.69 -11.19 35.33
C ARG A 19 -2.53 -10.41 34.75
N LEU A 20 -1.73 -11.03 33.87
CA LEU A 20 -0.66 -10.34 33.16
C LEU A 20 -1.21 -9.16 32.35
N PHE A 21 -2.32 -9.35 31.63
CA PHE A 21 -3.01 -8.32 30.88
C PHE A 21 -3.35 -7.10 31.74
N PHE A 22 -4.07 -7.30 32.86
CA PHE A 22 -4.44 -6.18 33.74
C PHE A 22 -3.24 -5.48 34.38
N ASN A 23 -2.18 -6.23 34.71
CA ASN A 23 -0.97 -5.63 35.26
C ASN A 23 -0.27 -4.73 34.22
N ILE A 24 -0.11 -5.21 32.98
CA ILE A 24 0.58 -4.45 31.93
C ILE A 24 -0.29 -3.31 31.39
N SER A 25 -1.61 -3.50 31.29
CA SER A 25 -2.56 -2.45 30.87
C SER A 25 -2.59 -1.28 31.86
N GLY A 26 -2.36 -1.54 33.15
CA GLY A 26 -2.31 -0.52 34.20
C GLY A 26 -1.05 0.35 34.18
N ILE A 27 0.01 -0.06 33.45
CA ILE A 27 1.24 0.72 33.31
C ILE A 27 0.99 1.83 32.27
N GLY A 28 1.42 3.06 32.56
CA GLY A 28 1.33 4.18 31.61
C GLY A 28 2.07 3.88 30.30
N MET A 29 1.58 4.44 29.18
CA MET A 29 2.09 4.09 27.83
C MET A 29 3.61 4.21 27.70
N VAL A 30 4.20 5.30 28.21
CA VAL A 30 5.66 5.53 28.15
C VAL A 30 6.43 4.48 28.94
N ASP A 31 6.04 4.21 30.20
CA ASP A 31 6.69 3.22 31.04
C ASP A 31 6.51 1.80 30.48
N ARG A 32 5.34 1.52 29.89
CA ARG A 32 5.05 0.26 29.21
C ARG A 32 5.94 0.06 28.00
N ASP A 33 6.16 1.12 27.22
CA ASP A 33 7.07 1.07 26.08
C ASP A 33 8.51 0.82 26.53
N LEU A 34 8.99 1.55 27.54
CA LEU A 34 10.35 1.42 28.09
C LEU A 34 10.60 0.09 28.84
N THR A 35 9.55 -0.68 29.14
CA THR A 35 9.66 -1.96 29.87
C THR A 35 9.17 -3.14 29.05
N TRP A 36 7.86 -3.25 28.84
CA TRP A 36 7.22 -4.38 28.17
C TRP A 36 7.46 -4.38 26.66
N SER A 37 7.23 -3.26 25.97
CA SER A 37 7.47 -3.20 24.51
C SER A 37 8.96 -3.38 24.19
N GLU A 38 9.87 -2.81 24.98
CA GLU A 38 11.31 -3.05 24.88
C GLU A 38 11.70 -4.51 25.14
N PHE A 39 11.06 -5.19 26.10
CA PHE A 39 11.25 -6.62 26.31
C PHE A 39 10.89 -7.42 25.05
N LEU A 40 9.76 -7.12 24.41
CA LEU A 40 9.34 -7.77 23.16
C LEU A 40 10.25 -7.43 21.97
N ARG A 41 10.75 -6.19 21.90
CA ARG A 41 11.67 -5.75 20.84
C ARG A 41 13.02 -6.45 20.91
N ASN A 42 13.53 -6.69 22.13
CA ASN A 42 14.80 -7.36 22.38
C ASN A 42 14.67 -8.89 22.49
N ARG A 43 13.52 -9.46 22.10
CA ARG A 43 13.32 -10.91 22.07
C ARG A 43 14.31 -11.55 21.09
N ASN A 44 14.63 -12.82 21.33
CA ASN A 44 15.44 -13.66 20.43
C ASN A 44 14.71 -14.98 20.15
N THR A 45 15.31 -15.84 19.33
CA THR A 45 14.74 -17.15 18.94
C THR A 45 14.46 -18.08 20.11
N ASP A 46 15.20 -17.93 21.22
CA ASP A 46 15.05 -18.74 22.43
C ASP A 46 14.08 -18.12 23.45
N SER A 47 13.54 -16.94 23.18
CA SER A 47 12.59 -16.28 24.06
C SER A 47 11.24 -16.99 24.05
N THR A 48 10.55 -16.94 25.19
CA THR A 48 9.18 -17.45 25.28
C THR A 48 8.25 -16.71 24.32
N ALA A 49 8.46 -15.40 24.14
CA ALA A 49 7.69 -14.59 23.21
C ALA A 49 7.77 -15.12 21.77
N GLU A 50 8.97 -15.35 21.26
CA GLU A 50 9.16 -15.81 19.88
C GLU A 50 8.65 -17.25 19.69
N ARG A 51 8.93 -18.15 20.63
CA ARG A 51 8.41 -19.53 20.59
C ARG A 51 6.89 -19.59 20.57
N LEU A 52 6.21 -18.73 21.33
CA LEU A 52 4.76 -18.67 21.38
C LEU A 52 4.17 -18.33 20.01
N ILE A 53 4.73 -17.32 19.33
CA ILE A 53 4.27 -16.91 18.00
C ILE A 53 4.55 -18.00 16.96
N ILE A 54 5.79 -18.50 16.89
CA ILE A 54 6.17 -19.56 15.95
C ILE A 54 5.28 -20.80 16.10
N TRP A 55 4.91 -21.16 17.34
CA TRP A 55 4.03 -22.29 17.58
C TRP A 55 2.65 -22.09 16.97
N PHE A 56 2.00 -20.96 17.26
CA PHE A 56 0.62 -20.73 16.81
C PHE A 56 0.50 -20.29 15.35
N GLU A 57 1.58 -19.79 14.73
CA GLU A 57 1.62 -19.56 13.28
C GLU A 57 1.49 -20.85 12.46
N LYS A 58 1.88 -22.00 13.02
CA LYS A 58 1.68 -23.31 12.39
C LYS A 58 0.22 -23.77 12.41
N GLY A 59 -0.63 -23.09 13.17
CA GLY A 59 -2.06 -23.39 13.31
C GLY A 59 -2.51 -23.52 14.76
N ILE A 60 -3.80 -23.26 14.99
CA ILE A 60 -4.43 -23.42 16.30
C ILE A 60 -4.82 -24.90 16.48
N PRO A 61 -4.39 -25.59 17.56
CA PRO A 61 -4.75 -26.98 17.79
C PRO A 61 -6.27 -27.20 17.95
N ASP A 62 -6.82 -28.27 17.39
CA ASP A 62 -8.26 -28.57 17.47
C ASP A 62 -8.76 -28.87 18.89
N GLY A 63 -7.88 -29.37 19.76
CA GLY A 63 -8.18 -29.67 21.17
C GLY A 63 -8.00 -28.48 22.13
N LEU A 64 -7.72 -27.27 21.63
CA LEU A 64 -7.57 -26.09 22.49
C LEU A 64 -8.92 -25.78 23.17
N ASN A 65 -8.93 -25.64 24.50
CA ASN A 65 -10.16 -25.28 25.22
C ASN A 65 -10.35 -23.75 25.29
N GLU A 66 -11.59 -23.32 25.55
CA GLU A 66 -11.97 -21.90 25.58
C GLU A 66 -11.19 -21.08 26.61
N LEU A 67 -10.91 -21.64 27.80
CA LEU A 67 -10.12 -20.96 28.84
C LEU A 67 -8.68 -20.70 28.38
N SER A 68 -8.08 -21.67 27.70
CA SER A 68 -6.72 -21.54 27.14
C SER A 68 -6.70 -20.55 25.98
N ALA A 69 -7.71 -20.58 25.11
CA ALA A 69 -7.87 -19.60 24.03
C ALA A 69 -8.00 -18.17 24.59
N LEU A 70 -8.87 -17.95 25.58
CA LEU A 70 -9.02 -16.66 26.26
C LEU A 70 -7.68 -16.20 26.88
N ASN A 71 -6.97 -17.12 27.54
CA ASN A 71 -5.69 -16.83 28.14
C ASN A 71 -4.63 -16.39 27.11
N LEU A 72 -4.59 -17.07 25.95
CA LEU A 72 -3.70 -16.72 24.84
C LEU A 72 -4.08 -15.39 24.21
N ILE A 73 -5.37 -15.11 23.98
CA ILE A 73 -5.85 -13.83 23.45
C ILE A 73 -5.41 -12.68 24.39
N ASN A 74 -5.54 -12.85 25.70
CA ASN A 74 -5.06 -11.87 26.69
C ASN A 74 -3.55 -11.60 26.53
N ILE A 75 -2.73 -12.64 26.45
CA ILE A 75 -1.28 -12.52 26.30
C ILE A 75 -0.90 -11.86 24.96
N LEU A 76 -1.46 -12.36 23.86
CA LEU A 76 -1.14 -11.89 22.52
C LEU A 76 -1.60 -10.45 22.29
N SER A 77 -2.70 -10.01 22.91
CA SER A 77 -3.10 -8.60 22.85
C SER A 77 -2.05 -7.64 23.44
N LEU A 78 -1.24 -8.10 24.41
CA LEU A 78 -0.13 -7.31 24.94
C LEU A 78 1.05 -7.21 23.96
N PHE A 79 1.18 -8.12 23.01
CA PHE A 79 2.25 -8.04 22.01
C PHE A 79 1.99 -6.90 21.03
N LEU A 80 0.74 -6.48 20.88
CA LEU A 80 0.32 -5.40 19.99
C LEU A 80 0.87 -4.02 20.41
N THR A 81 1.45 -3.87 21.60
CA THR A 81 2.10 -2.62 22.03
C THR A 81 3.46 -2.40 21.37
N THR A 82 4.04 -3.43 20.75
CA THR A 82 5.39 -3.35 20.18
C THR A 82 5.50 -2.35 19.03
N ASN A 83 6.68 -1.75 18.88
CA ASN A 83 7.08 -0.97 17.71
C ASN A 83 7.70 -1.86 16.60
N ASP A 84 7.78 -3.17 16.80
CA ASP A 84 8.13 -4.14 15.76
C ASP A 84 6.88 -4.51 14.93
N ARG A 85 6.72 -3.86 13.78
CA ARG A 85 5.57 -4.03 12.88
C ARG A 85 5.39 -5.49 12.45
N LEU A 86 6.48 -6.19 12.11
CA LEU A 86 6.39 -7.59 11.68
C LEU A 86 5.88 -8.48 12.81
N LEU A 87 6.37 -8.31 14.04
CA LEU A 87 5.84 -9.05 15.19
C LEU A 87 4.35 -8.77 15.37
N ARG A 88 3.95 -7.49 15.31
CA ARG A 88 2.57 -7.07 15.48
C ARG A 88 1.65 -7.64 14.40
N ASP A 89 2.10 -7.72 13.15
CA ASP A 89 1.37 -8.35 12.04
C ASP A 89 1.20 -9.86 12.25
N ARG A 90 2.29 -10.56 12.61
CA ARG A 90 2.29 -12.00 12.94
C ARG A 90 1.34 -12.31 14.09
N VAL A 91 1.37 -11.51 15.16
CA VAL A 91 0.45 -11.63 16.30
C VAL A 91 -1.00 -11.38 15.88
N THR A 92 -1.24 -10.36 15.04
CA THR A 92 -2.58 -10.06 14.52
C THR A 92 -3.13 -11.26 13.75
N LYS A 93 -2.30 -11.93 12.94
CA LYS A 93 -2.68 -13.16 12.22
C LYS A 93 -3.08 -14.29 13.16
N VAL A 94 -2.28 -14.55 14.20
CA VAL A 94 -2.58 -15.57 15.19
C VAL A 94 -3.89 -15.26 15.94
N LEU A 95 -4.15 -13.97 16.24
CA LEU A 95 -5.40 -13.54 16.86
C LEU A 95 -6.61 -13.78 15.95
N VAL A 96 -6.48 -13.57 14.63
CA VAL A 96 -7.53 -13.95 13.66
C VAL A 96 -7.80 -15.46 13.73
N GLN A 97 -6.76 -16.29 13.62
CA GLN A 97 -6.91 -17.75 13.65
C GLN A 97 -7.51 -18.26 14.97
N LEU A 98 -7.17 -17.63 16.11
CA LEU A 98 -7.80 -17.90 17.40
C LEU A 98 -9.28 -17.50 17.38
N GLY A 99 -9.61 -16.33 16.85
CA GLY A 99 -10.99 -15.84 16.78
C GLY A 99 -11.86 -16.62 15.80
N GLU A 100 -11.31 -17.21 14.74
CA GLU A 100 -12.05 -18.11 13.85
C GLU A 100 -12.55 -19.37 14.57
N LYS A 101 -11.79 -19.86 15.56
CA LYS A 101 -12.21 -20.98 16.42
C LYS A 101 -12.99 -20.53 17.67
N PHE A 102 -12.65 -19.37 18.23
CA PHE A 102 -13.21 -18.85 19.49
C PHE A 102 -13.71 -17.40 19.34
N PRO A 103 -14.71 -17.13 18.46
CA PRO A 103 -15.09 -15.77 18.08
C PRO A 103 -15.61 -14.96 19.27
N LYS A 104 -16.39 -15.59 20.15
CA LYS A 104 -16.88 -14.96 21.37
C LYS A 104 -15.74 -14.48 22.28
N ALA A 105 -14.70 -15.31 22.49
CA ALA A 105 -13.57 -14.95 23.32
C ALA A 105 -12.78 -13.76 22.76
N LEU A 106 -12.60 -13.69 21.43
CA LEU A 106 -11.94 -12.57 20.78
C LEU A 106 -12.78 -11.28 20.86
N PHE A 107 -14.09 -11.37 20.61
CA PHE A 107 -14.97 -10.19 20.66
C PHE A 107 -15.09 -9.62 22.08
N ASP A 108 -15.31 -10.49 23.08
CA ASP A 108 -15.35 -10.07 24.49
C ASP A 108 -14.01 -9.44 24.95
N HIS A 109 -12.88 -9.93 24.44
CA HIS A 109 -11.56 -9.34 24.74
C HIS A 109 -11.32 -8.04 23.98
N THR A 110 -11.83 -7.93 22.75
CA THR A 110 -11.76 -6.69 21.96
C THR A 110 -12.47 -5.55 22.68
N GLU A 111 -13.65 -5.81 23.25
CA GLU A 111 -14.37 -4.84 24.08
C GLU A 111 -13.54 -4.41 25.32
N GLN A 112 -12.85 -5.35 25.97
CA GLN A 112 -11.93 -5.06 27.09
C GLN A 112 -10.71 -4.23 26.69
N CYS A 113 -10.28 -4.32 25.43
CA CYS A 113 -9.14 -3.55 24.90
C CYS A 113 -9.51 -2.14 24.43
N LEU A 114 -10.80 -1.79 24.27
CA LEU A 114 -11.21 -0.45 23.82
C LEU A 114 -10.64 0.69 24.69
N PRO A 115 -10.68 0.64 26.05
CA PRO A 115 -10.10 1.70 26.88
C PRO A 115 -8.57 1.62 27.03
N PHE A 116 -7.88 0.72 26.31
CA PHE A 116 -6.45 0.51 26.47
C PHE A 116 -5.67 1.75 25.99
N THR A 117 -4.77 2.26 26.83
CA THR A 117 -4.18 3.60 26.63
C THR A 117 -3.15 3.71 25.49
N ASP A 118 -2.76 2.59 24.90
CA ASP A 118 -1.88 2.55 23.71
C ASP A 118 -2.74 2.21 22.49
N PRO A 119 -3.03 3.16 21.60
CA PRO A 119 -3.95 2.97 20.48
C PRO A 119 -3.59 1.85 19.50
N TYR A 120 -2.33 1.38 19.46
CA TYR A 120 -1.97 0.20 18.65
C TYR A 120 -2.73 -1.06 19.10
N VAL A 121 -3.09 -1.19 20.37
CA VAL A 121 -3.80 -2.36 20.89
C VAL A 121 -5.26 -2.41 20.42
N PRO A 122 -6.13 -1.41 20.70
CA PRO A 122 -7.50 -1.41 20.20
C PRO A 122 -7.52 -1.40 18.66
N GLU A 123 -6.59 -0.73 17.99
CA GLU A 123 -6.47 -0.79 16.51
C GLU A 123 -6.29 -2.22 16.01
N ARG A 124 -5.27 -2.94 16.49
CA ARG A 124 -4.94 -4.26 15.95
C ARG A 124 -5.87 -5.38 16.42
N ILE A 125 -6.43 -5.28 17.62
CA ILE A 125 -7.44 -6.25 18.06
C ILE A 125 -8.78 -6.06 17.33
N LEU A 126 -9.14 -4.82 16.95
CA LEU A 126 -10.25 -4.57 16.04
C LEU A 126 -9.94 -5.07 14.62
N ALA A 127 -8.71 -4.89 14.13
CA ALA A 127 -8.28 -5.47 12.86
C ALA A 127 -8.44 -6.99 12.87
N ALA A 128 -7.96 -7.68 13.91
CA ALA A 128 -8.13 -9.12 14.06
C ALA A 128 -9.61 -9.53 14.12
N SER A 129 -10.43 -8.82 14.90
CA SER A 129 -11.87 -9.07 14.94
C SER A 129 -12.53 -8.86 13.58
N TYR A 130 -12.12 -7.85 12.83
CA TYR A 130 -12.65 -7.61 11.48
C TYR A 130 -12.23 -8.71 10.50
N GLY A 131 -10.99 -9.21 10.59
CA GLY A 131 -10.52 -10.38 9.85
C GLY A 131 -11.42 -11.60 10.06
N VAL A 132 -11.73 -11.92 11.32
CA VAL A 132 -12.67 -13.01 11.68
C VAL A 132 -14.06 -12.78 11.11
N VAL A 133 -14.57 -11.55 11.18
CA VAL A 133 -15.89 -11.23 10.61
C VAL A 133 -15.89 -11.39 9.09
N MET A 134 -14.84 -10.96 8.40
CA MET A 134 -14.71 -11.13 6.95
C MET A 134 -14.59 -12.60 6.54
N SER A 135 -13.93 -13.45 7.34
CA SER A 135 -13.79 -14.87 7.01
C SER A 135 -15.04 -15.71 7.32
N MET A 136 -15.86 -15.30 8.30
CA MET A 136 -16.95 -16.13 8.80
C MET A 136 -18.38 -15.63 8.46
N TRP A 137 -18.57 -14.38 8.01
CA TRP A 137 -19.92 -13.79 7.88
C TRP A 137 -20.88 -14.56 6.96
N SER A 138 -20.38 -15.29 5.97
CA SER A 138 -21.18 -16.09 5.03
C SER A 138 -21.27 -17.57 5.40
N ASP A 139 -20.51 -18.04 6.40
CA ASP A 139 -20.54 -19.45 6.82
C ASP A 139 -21.75 -19.73 7.70
N SER A 140 -22.78 -20.33 7.12
CA SER A 140 -24.00 -20.75 7.82
C SER A 140 -23.78 -21.75 8.96
N LYS A 141 -22.63 -22.45 9.01
CA LYS A 141 -22.32 -23.43 10.06
C LYS A 141 -21.74 -22.80 11.32
N ALA A 142 -21.25 -21.57 11.24
CA ALA A 142 -20.61 -20.84 12.33
C ALA A 142 -21.62 -20.28 13.37
N LYS A 143 -22.40 -21.15 14.02
CA LYS A 143 -23.53 -20.76 14.90
C LYS A 143 -23.12 -19.78 16.01
N VAL A 144 -22.05 -20.07 16.74
CA VAL A 144 -21.56 -19.21 17.85
C VAL A 144 -21.18 -17.82 17.35
N PHE A 145 -20.57 -17.74 16.18
CA PHE A 145 -20.22 -16.47 15.54
C PHE A 145 -21.48 -15.65 15.20
N HIS A 146 -22.48 -16.26 14.57
CA HIS A 146 -23.73 -15.58 14.20
C HIS A 146 -24.54 -15.13 15.42
N GLU A 147 -24.42 -15.82 16.56
CA GLU A 147 -25.02 -15.39 17.82
C GLU A 147 -24.32 -14.16 18.41
N CYS A 148 -22.98 -14.11 18.36
CA CYS A 148 -22.21 -13.04 19.00
C CYS A 148 -22.03 -11.79 18.12
N LEU A 149 -21.96 -11.91 16.79
CA LEU A 149 -21.74 -10.80 15.86
C LEU A 149 -22.70 -9.61 16.07
N PRO A 150 -24.04 -9.78 16.12
CA PRO A 150 -24.95 -8.66 16.31
C PRO A 150 -24.83 -8.02 17.71
N ILE A 151 -24.42 -8.78 18.72
CA ILE A 151 -24.16 -8.26 20.09
C ILE A 151 -22.91 -7.39 20.06
N PHE A 152 -21.83 -7.91 19.48
CA PHE A 152 -20.56 -7.22 19.38
C PHE A 152 -20.68 -5.93 18.55
N ALA A 153 -21.35 -5.97 17.39
CA ALA A 153 -21.59 -4.78 16.57
C ALA A 153 -22.38 -3.69 17.32
N ARG A 154 -23.40 -4.05 18.11
CA ARG A 154 -24.11 -3.08 18.97
C ARG A 154 -23.20 -2.50 20.04
N SER A 155 -22.28 -3.30 20.58
CA SER A 155 -21.29 -2.83 21.55
C SER A 155 -20.34 -1.81 20.92
N LEU A 156 -19.77 -2.10 19.75
CA LEU A 156 -18.89 -1.17 19.03
C LEU A 156 -19.58 0.17 18.72
N VAL A 157 -20.85 0.16 18.31
CA VAL A 157 -21.65 1.38 18.12
C VAL A 157 -21.73 2.23 19.39
N ARG A 158 -21.94 1.58 20.54
CA ARG A 158 -22.04 2.25 21.84
C ARG A 158 -20.68 2.80 22.28
N GLU A 159 -19.63 1.98 22.20
CA GLU A 159 -18.33 2.29 22.79
C GLU A 159 -17.46 3.23 21.95
N ILE A 160 -17.61 3.23 20.61
CA ILE A 160 -16.73 3.98 19.71
C ILE A 160 -17.41 5.22 19.11
N PHE A 161 -18.72 5.16 18.87
CA PHE A 161 -19.42 6.19 18.07
C PHE A 161 -20.47 7.00 18.84
N THR A 162 -20.92 6.53 20.00
CA THR A 162 -22.01 7.17 20.77
C THR A 162 -21.43 7.94 21.97
N PRO A 163 -21.97 9.12 22.34
CA PRO A 163 -21.49 9.86 23.51
C PRO A 163 -21.43 9.01 24.77
N GLY A 164 -20.32 9.10 25.50
CA GLY A 164 -20.06 8.32 26.72
C GLY A 164 -19.42 6.94 26.49
N GLY A 165 -19.09 6.58 25.25
CA GLY A 165 -18.37 5.34 24.93
C GLY A 165 -16.92 5.32 25.46
N ALA A 166 -16.37 4.12 25.65
CA ALA A 166 -15.02 3.91 26.18
C ALA A 166 -13.87 4.39 25.26
N LEU A 167 -14.10 4.47 23.94
CA LEU A 167 -13.07 4.85 22.96
C LEU A 167 -13.62 5.80 21.89
N LEU A 168 -13.86 7.05 22.27
CA LEU A 168 -14.23 8.10 21.33
C LEU A 168 -12.98 8.63 20.63
N THR A 169 -12.77 8.21 19.37
CA THR A 169 -11.55 8.56 18.62
C THR A 169 -11.82 8.87 17.16
N HIS A 170 -11.08 9.83 16.61
CA HIS A 170 -11.01 10.08 15.17
C HIS A 170 -10.02 9.16 14.44
N HIS A 171 -9.31 8.27 15.13
CA HIS A 171 -8.33 7.37 14.52
C HIS A 171 -8.92 6.60 13.35
N SER A 172 -8.38 6.83 12.14
CA SER A 172 -8.96 6.32 10.88
C SER A 172 -9.08 4.80 10.87
N LEU A 173 -8.01 4.06 11.18
CA LEU A 173 -8.02 2.60 11.16
C LEU A 173 -8.98 1.97 12.19
N ILE A 174 -8.97 2.43 13.45
CA ILE A 174 -9.91 1.97 14.49
C ILE A 174 -11.36 2.10 14.03
N ARG A 175 -11.73 3.28 13.49
CA ARG A 175 -13.09 3.50 12.98
C ARG A 175 -13.36 2.63 11.76
N ASP A 176 -12.37 2.47 10.87
CA ASP A 176 -12.52 1.68 9.65
C ASP A 176 -12.87 0.22 9.95
N TYR A 177 -12.08 -0.42 10.81
CA TYR A 177 -12.31 -1.80 11.22
C TYR A 177 -13.65 -1.97 11.96
N ALA A 178 -13.99 -1.04 12.87
CA ALA A 178 -15.27 -1.08 13.58
C ALA A 178 -16.47 -0.91 12.62
N LEU A 179 -16.38 0.00 11.64
CA LEU A 179 -17.43 0.20 10.65
C LEU A 179 -17.59 -1.02 9.74
N GLY A 180 -16.50 -1.66 9.31
CA GLY A 180 -16.54 -2.89 8.52
C GLY A 180 -17.25 -4.04 9.27
N ILE A 181 -16.94 -4.22 10.57
CA ILE A 181 -17.65 -5.17 11.43
C ILE A 181 -19.15 -4.85 11.50
N ILE A 182 -19.50 -3.59 11.75
CA ILE A 182 -20.90 -3.14 11.84
C ILE A 182 -21.64 -3.33 10.51
N GLU A 183 -20.99 -3.08 9.38
CA GLU A 183 -21.57 -3.24 8.06
C GLU A 183 -21.88 -4.71 7.75
N LEU A 184 -20.93 -5.62 7.97
CA LEU A 184 -21.14 -7.05 7.81
C LEU A 184 -22.20 -7.60 8.78
N ALA A 185 -22.23 -7.12 10.03
CA ALA A 185 -23.28 -7.47 10.98
C ALA A 185 -24.67 -7.01 10.51
N ARG A 186 -24.79 -5.83 9.88
CA ARG A 186 -26.06 -5.35 9.30
C ARG A 186 -26.45 -6.11 8.04
N LYS A 187 -25.48 -6.61 7.28
CA LYS A 187 -25.69 -7.42 6.07
C LYS A 187 -26.22 -8.82 6.41
N SER A 188 -25.64 -9.48 7.42
CA SER A 188 -26.02 -10.82 7.89
C SER A 188 -27.23 -10.80 8.84
N HIS A 189 -27.36 -9.77 9.68
CA HIS A 189 -28.44 -9.61 10.66
C HIS A 189 -29.14 -8.26 10.49
N CYS A 190 -30.05 -8.20 9.52
CA CYS A 190 -30.80 -6.98 9.22
C CYS A 190 -31.50 -6.44 10.49
N GLY A 191 -31.34 -5.14 10.75
CA GLY A 191 -31.93 -4.48 11.92
C GLY A 191 -31.19 -4.68 13.24
N CYS A 192 -30.03 -5.34 13.27
CA CYS A 192 -29.26 -5.54 14.51
C CYS A 192 -28.79 -4.23 15.16
N ILE A 193 -28.66 -3.15 14.38
CA ILE A 193 -28.37 -1.79 14.84
C ILE A 193 -29.63 -0.94 14.79
N ALA A 194 -30.00 -0.35 15.95
CA ALA A 194 -31.17 0.51 16.05
C ALA A 194 -31.04 1.76 15.17
N THR A 195 -32.13 2.16 14.50
CA THR A 195 -32.18 3.33 13.59
C THR A 195 -31.66 4.61 14.25
N LYS A 196 -31.94 4.82 15.54
CA LYS A 196 -31.45 5.98 16.30
C LYS A 196 -29.92 6.07 16.37
N HIS A 197 -29.20 4.97 16.21
CA HIS A 197 -27.74 4.93 16.24
C HIS A 197 -27.09 5.09 14.86
N VAL A 198 -27.84 4.94 13.76
CA VAL A 198 -27.30 5.01 12.39
C VAL A 198 -26.62 6.36 12.11
N LYS A 199 -27.11 7.44 12.73
CA LYS A 199 -26.50 8.77 12.60
C LYS A 199 -25.09 8.88 13.21
N TYR A 200 -24.75 8.04 14.19
CA TYR A 200 -23.45 8.09 14.88
C TYR A 200 -22.34 7.36 14.11
N ILE A 201 -22.70 6.36 13.32
CA ILE A 201 -21.78 5.56 12.49
C ILE A 201 -21.63 6.11 11.06
N ARG A 202 -22.01 7.37 10.84
CA ARG A 202 -21.87 8.07 9.56
C ARG A 202 -21.11 9.36 9.79
N THR A 203 -20.23 9.71 8.84
CA THR A 203 -19.59 11.02 8.75
C THR A 203 -20.64 12.13 8.90
N PRO A 204 -20.44 13.14 9.78
CA PRO A 204 -19.19 13.51 10.46
C PRO A 204 -18.93 12.83 11.82
N PHE A 205 -19.65 11.75 12.16
CA PHE A 205 -19.56 11.04 13.44
C PHE A 205 -19.90 11.92 14.65
N PRO A 206 -21.16 12.41 14.75
CA PRO A 206 -21.56 13.45 15.70
C PRO A 206 -21.44 13.08 17.19
N GLY A 207 -21.12 11.82 17.53
CA GLY A 207 -20.85 11.39 18.91
C GLY A 207 -19.39 11.50 19.32
N ILE A 208 -18.49 11.86 18.39
CA ILE A 208 -17.05 11.99 18.61
C ILE A 208 -16.69 13.47 18.50
N THR A 209 -16.05 14.01 19.53
CA THR A 209 -15.61 15.42 19.60
C THR A 209 -14.18 15.57 19.08
N ASP A 210 -13.86 16.71 18.46
CA ASP A 210 -12.48 17.06 18.08
C ASP A 210 -11.57 17.09 19.33
N PRO A 211 -10.59 16.18 19.46
CA PRO A 211 -9.72 16.11 20.62
C PRO A 211 -8.56 17.10 20.57
N PHE A 212 -8.35 17.79 19.44
CA PHE A 212 -7.21 18.68 19.24
C PHE A 212 -7.55 20.12 19.65
N PRO A 213 -6.69 20.79 20.43
CA PRO A 213 -6.89 22.19 20.76
C PRO A 213 -6.75 23.09 19.52
N SER A 214 -7.23 24.33 19.64
CA SER A 214 -6.90 25.37 18.66
C SER A 214 -5.39 25.60 18.62
N ASN A 215 -4.86 25.96 17.45
CA ASN A 215 -3.41 26.12 17.24
C ASN A 215 -2.79 27.24 18.10
N GLU A 216 -3.57 28.25 18.47
CA GLU A 216 -3.19 29.34 19.38
C GLU A 216 -2.94 28.83 20.81
N ASN A 217 -3.63 27.76 21.21
CA ASN A 217 -3.52 27.15 22.53
C ASN A 217 -2.43 26.06 22.61
N ILE A 218 -1.68 25.81 21.53
CA ILE A 218 -0.56 24.85 21.52
C ILE A 218 0.75 25.61 21.80
N PRO A 219 1.41 25.37 22.95
CA PRO A 219 2.66 26.06 23.28
C PRO A 219 3.82 25.66 22.35
N ASP A 220 4.71 26.60 22.05
CA ASP A 220 5.83 26.36 21.10
C ASP A 220 6.85 25.31 21.57
N TYR A 221 6.96 25.05 22.87
CA TYR A 221 7.88 24.02 23.38
C TYR A 221 7.47 22.61 22.93
N VAL A 222 6.18 22.38 22.67
CA VAL A 222 5.63 21.10 22.21
C VAL A 222 6.30 20.66 20.90
N SER A 223 6.43 21.59 19.95
CA SER A 223 7.08 21.35 18.67
C SER A 223 8.56 21.03 18.81
N LYS A 224 9.25 21.60 19.81
CA LYS A 224 10.67 21.30 20.07
C LYS A 224 10.87 19.86 20.54
N ASP A 225 10.03 19.38 21.46
CA ASP A 225 10.11 18.02 21.99
C ASP A 225 9.70 16.95 20.96
N ALA A 226 8.67 17.25 20.17
CA ALA A 226 8.14 16.34 19.14
C ALA A 226 8.96 16.33 17.84
N LYS A 227 9.86 17.30 17.62
CA LYS A 227 10.69 17.38 16.41
C LYS A 227 11.48 16.10 16.13
N HIS A 228 11.93 15.40 17.17
CA HIS A 228 12.68 14.14 17.04
C HIS A 228 11.79 12.93 16.69
N ALA A 229 10.48 13.05 16.90
CA ALA A 229 9.52 12.00 16.51
C ALA A 229 9.32 11.99 14.99
N ILE A 230 9.10 13.17 14.41
CA ILE A 230 8.78 13.36 12.99
C ILE A 230 10.04 13.64 12.17
N HIS A 231 10.51 12.62 11.44
CA HIS A 231 11.61 12.76 10.48
C HIS A 231 11.13 13.36 9.15
N MET A 232 12.09 13.71 8.28
CA MET A 232 11.86 14.41 7.02
C MET A 232 10.81 13.70 6.15
N ASP A 233 10.98 12.41 5.85
CA ASP A 233 10.05 11.68 4.97
C ASP A 233 8.63 11.59 5.55
N PHE A 234 8.50 11.28 6.84
CA PHE A 234 7.20 11.25 7.52
C PHE A 234 6.52 12.62 7.49
N GLY A 235 7.29 13.67 7.76
CA GLY A 235 6.79 15.03 7.66
C GLY A 235 6.41 15.42 6.23
N ASN A 236 7.18 14.99 5.24
CA ASN A 236 7.04 15.44 3.87
C ASN A 236 5.99 14.67 3.08
N TYR A 237 6.04 13.34 3.13
CA TYR A 237 5.21 12.47 2.30
C TYR A 237 3.95 12.05 3.06
N THR A 238 4.08 11.56 4.30
CA THR A 238 2.93 11.09 5.09
C THR A 238 2.04 12.25 5.56
N ILE A 239 2.56 13.18 6.37
CA ILE A 239 1.76 14.36 6.80
C ILE A 239 1.44 15.25 5.60
N GLY A 240 2.33 15.34 4.61
CA GLY A 240 2.09 16.12 3.40
C GLY A 240 0.89 15.63 2.58
N SER A 241 0.70 14.32 2.49
CA SER A 241 -0.37 13.70 1.69
C SER A 241 -1.79 14.06 2.17
N ILE A 242 -1.96 14.43 3.44
CA ILE A 242 -3.26 14.82 4.00
C ILE A 242 -3.54 16.33 3.91
N VAL A 243 -2.65 17.09 3.27
CA VAL A 243 -2.79 18.55 3.10
C VAL A 243 -3.10 18.87 1.64
N SER A 244 -4.31 19.37 1.41
CA SER A 244 -4.79 19.77 0.09
C SER A 244 -3.91 20.87 -0.52
N GLY A 245 -3.54 20.69 -1.79
CA GLY A 245 -2.81 21.70 -2.57
C GLY A 245 -1.35 21.93 -2.17
N ARG A 246 -0.79 21.12 -1.26
CA ARG A 246 0.61 21.25 -0.83
C ARG A 246 1.56 20.45 -1.76
N PRO A 247 2.52 21.09 -2.46
CA PRO A 247 3.58 20.37 -3.15
C PRO A 247 4.52 19.62 -2.20
N ASN A 248 5.16 18.57 -2.70
CA ASN A 248 6.24 17.91 -1.97
C ASN A 248 7.33 18.94 -1.61
N TYR A 249 7.87 18.81 -0.40
CA TYR A 249 8.88 19.66 0.22
C TYR A 249 8.46 21.09 0.56
N ASP A 250 7.22 21.50 0.30
CA ASP A 250 6.70 22.78 0.80
C ASP A 250 6.35 22.68 2.30
N MET A 251 7.36 22.88 3.15
CA MET A 251 7.21 22.88 4.61
C MET A 251 6.63 24.20 5.14
N ASN A 252 6.50 25.22 4.29
CA ASN A 252 6.03 26.55 4.66
C ASN A 252 4.54 26.76 4.40
N HIS A 253 3.89 25.85 3.68
CA HIS A 253 2.44 25.82 3.47
C HIS A 253 1.68 26.05 4.78
N SER A 254 0.75 27.01 4.76
CA SER A 254 0.09 27.51 5.97
C SER A 254 -0.68 26.40 6.69
N GLU A 255 -1.50 25.65 5.97
CA GLU A 255 -2.29 24.56 6.52
C GLU A 255 -1.42 23.39 7.02
N TYR A 256 -0.30 23.12 6.33
CA TYR A 256 0.64 22.08 6.73
C TYR A 256 1.23 22.36 8.11
N LYS A 257 1.64 23.61 8.37
CA LYS A 257 2.17 24.02 9.68
C LYS A 257 1.13 23.85 10.79
N LEU A 258 -0.14 24.18 10.51
CA LEU A 258 -1.24 24.03 11.47
C LEU A 258 -1.54 22.56 11.77
N ILE A 259 -1.61 21.70 10.76
CA ILE A 259 -1.83 20.26 10.91
C ILE A 259 -0.65 19.62 11.65
N ARG A 260 0.58 19.92 11.24
CA ARG A 260 1.79 19.42 11.88
C ARG A 260 1.87 19.81 13.36
N LYS A 261 1.53 21.05 13.71
CA LYS A 261 1.51 21.51 15.11
C LYS A 261 0.54 20.70 15.98
N LYS A 262 -0.65 20.35 15.45
CA LYS A 262 -1.62 19.48 16.13
C LYS A 262 -1.11 18.04 16.30
N ILE A 263 -0.44 17.48 15.29
CA ILE A 263 0.19 16.14 15.37
C ILE A 263 1.29 16.14 16.43
N GLU A 264 2.17 17.14 16.43
CA GLU A 264 3.22 17.32 17.44
C GLU A 264 2.65 17.46 18.86
N TRP A 265 1.54 18.19 19.02
CA TRP A 265 0.79 18.25 20.28
C TRP A 265 0.29 16.88 20.72
N ARG A 266 -0.27 16.09 19.82
CA ARG A 266 -0.77 14.77 20.18
C ARG A 266 0.35 13.80 20.57
N ILE A 267 1.48 13.82 19.86
CA ILE A 267 2.70 13.09 20.23
C ILE A 267 3.13 13.44 21.65
N ASN A 268 3.18 14.73 21.99
CA ASN A 268 3.51 15.20 23.33
C ASN A 268 2.47 14.75 24.38
N LYS A 269 1.18 14.82 24.05
CA LYS A 269 0.07 14.43 24.94
C LYS A 269 0.05 12.93 25.25
N LEU A 270 0.48 12.09 24.30
CA LEU A 270 0.70 10.65 24.50
C LEU A 270 1.87 10.34 25.44
N GLY A 271 2.74 11.32 25.72
CA GLY A 271 3.83 11.22 26.68
C GLY A 271 5.22 11.08 26.07
N TYR A 272 5.35 11.05 24.73
CA TYR A 272 6.67 11.00 24.09
C TYR A 272 7.52 12.21 24.49
N ARG A 273 8.74 11.94 24.95
CA ARG A 273 9.78 12.94 25.23
C ARG A 273 11.08 12.42 24.67
N TRP A 274 11.81 13.26 23.94
CA TRP A 274 13.08 12.87 23.34
C TRP A 274 14.06 12.29 24.36
N ASN A 275 14.16 12.89 25.55
CA ASN A 275 15.11 12.44 26.57
C ASN A 275 14.83 11.02 27.10
N HIS A 276 13.58 10.54 27.05
CA HIS A 276 13.25 9.17 27.46
C HIS A 276 13.66 8.14 26.42
N PHE A 277 13.49 8.47 25.13
CA PHE A 277 13.69 7.52 24.03
C PHE A 277 14.99 7.71 23.25
N LYS A 278 15.76 8.77 23.49
CA LYS A 278 16.94 9.17 22.70
C LYS A 278 17.88 8.02 22.39
N ILE A 279 18.33 7.29 23.42
CA ILE A 279 19.30 6.20 23.26
C ILE A 279 18.69 5.06 22.43
N ILE A 280 17.43 4.71 22.69
CA ILE A 280 16.73 3.61 22.03
C ILE A 280 16.47 3.96 20.56
N ASP A 281 15.91 5.14 20.29
CA ASP A 281 15.61 5.62 18.93
C ASP A 281 16.88 5.78 18.09
N GLN A 282 17.98 6.26 18.69
CA GLN A 282 19.28 6.32 18.01
C GLN A 282 19.83 4.92 17.71
N THR A 283 19.67 3.96 18.63
CA THR A 283 20.08 2.57 18.43
C THR A 283 19.30 1.93 17.29
N ILE A 284 17.96 2.06 17.29
CA ILE A 284 17.09 1.56 16.21
C ILE A 284 17.49 2.21 14.88
N GLY A 285 17.67 3.55 14.87
CA GLY A 285 18.06 4.29 13.66
C GLY A 285 19.40 3.85 13.07
N ARG A 286 20.42 3.58 13.90
CA ARG A 286 21.72 3.07 13.43
C ARG A 286 21.65 1.65 12.90
N GLY A 287 20.83 0.79 13.52
CA GLY A 287 20.64 -0.60 13.09
C GLY A 287 19.98 -0.73 11.72
N ALA A 288 19.12 0.23 11.35
CA ALA A 288 18.44 0.24 10.06
C ALA A 288 19.38 0.44 8.86
N TYR A 289 20.53 1.09 9.03
CA TYR A 289 21.51 1.33 7.96
C TYR A 289 22.26 0.06 7.51
N TRP A 290 22.28 -1.00 8.32
CA TRP A 290 23.09 -2.20 8.05
C TRP A 290 22.30 -3.37 7.43
N ARG A 291 21.02 -3.18 7.14
CA ARG A 291 20.16 -4.23 6.55
C ARG A 291 19.86 -3.90 5.09
N THR A 292 20.48 -4.61 4.16
CA THR A 292 20.21 -4.60 2.71
C THR A 292 19.37 -5.82 2.33
N GLY A 293 18.23 -5.62 1.66
CA GLY A 293 17.31 -6.67 1.19
C GLY A 293 15.86 -6.49 1.69
N ASP A 294 14.96 -7.41 1.28
CA ASP A 294 13.51 -7.47 1.63
C ASP A 294 13.22 -7.47 3.16
N GLU A 295 14.25 -7.53 4.00
CA GLU A 295 14.22 -7.27 5.44
C GLU A 295 14.30 -5.77 5.80
N GLN A 296 13.71 -4.88 4.99
CA GLN A 296 13.64 -3.46 5.30
C GLN A 296 12.83 -3.21 6.58
N GLY A 297 13.56 -3.06 7.70
CA GLY A 297 13.18 -2.22 8.84
C GLY A 297 11.81 -2.49 9.47
N THR A 298 11.62 -3.67 10.07
CA THR A 298 10.36 -4.00 10.77
C THR A 298 10.15 -3.20 12.06
N VAL A 299 11.22 -2.68 12.67
CA VAL A 299 11.17 -2.01 13.97
C VAL A 299 11.20 -0.50 13.79
N ASP A 300 10.09 0.15 14.06
CA ASP A 300 9.98 1.61 14.06
C ASP A 300 10.62 2.21 15.31
N ARG A 301 11.21 3.40 15.18
CA ARG A 301 11.55 4.24 16.36
C ARG A 301 10.28 4.51 17.18
N TYR A 302 10.39 4.65 18.51
CA TYR A 302 9.23 5.03 19.32
C TYR A 302 8.68 6.39 18.91
N GLY A 303 9.54 7.35 18.56
CA GLY A 303 9.08 8.61 17.98
C GLY A 303 8.18 8.43 16.74
N LYS A 304 8.49 7.45 15.88
CA LYS A 304 7.67 7.14 14.70
C LYS A 304 6.35 6.43 15.09
N LYS A 305 6.36 5.50 16.04
CA LYS A 305 5.14 4.91 16.63
C LYS A 305 4.15 5.97 17.11
N TYR A 306 4.62 6.93 17.90
CA TYR A 306 3.76 8.00 18.43
C TYR A 306 3.29 8.95 17.32
N SER A 307 4.12 9.15 16.29
CA SER A 307 3.75 9.93 15.11
C SER A 307 2.63 9.27 14.30
N TRP A 308 2.65 7.94 14.14
CA TRP A 308 1.57 7.18 13.48
C TRP A 308 0.23 7.33 14.19
N ILE A 309 0.22 7.13 15.51
CA ILE A 309 -1.01 7.29 16.32
C ILE A 309 -1.60 8.68 16.15
N ALA A 310 -0.77 9.72 16.27
CA ALA A 310 -1.21 11.10 16.10
C ALA A 310 -1.66 11.41 14.66
N PHE A 311 -0.97 10.85 13.66
CA PHE A 311 -1.31 11.00 12.25
C PHE A 311 -2.68 10.39 11.93
N PHE A 312 -2.97 9.15 12.34
CA PHE A 312 -4.24 8.52 12.03
C PHE A 312 -5.44 9.19 12.71
N GLU A 313 -5.26 9.74 13.92
CA GLU A 313 -6.28 10.59 14.57
C GLU A 313 -6.52 11.88 13.78
N MET A 314 -5.45 12.54 13.31
CA MET A 314 -5.55 13.76 12.49
C MET A 314 -6.19 13.49 11.13
N HIS A 315 -5.73 12.44 10.44
CA HIS A 315 -6.28 11.99 9.16
C HIS A 315 -7.78 11.76 9.28
N GLY A 316 -8.22 10.98 10.27
CA GLY A 316 -9.65 10.70 10.41
C GLY A 316 -10.49 11.89 10.90
N LEU A 317 -9.89 12.86 11.60
CA LEU A 317 -10.55 14.14 11.88
C LEU A 317 -10.78 14.93 10.59
N LEU A 318 -9.74 15.12 9.77
CA LEU A 318 -9.85 15.81 8.47
C LEU A 318 -10.84 15.10 7.55
N GLN A 319 -10.81 13.77 7.51
CA GLN A 319 -11.79 12.96 6.77
C GLN A 319 -13.22 13.26 7.24
N SER A 320 -13.44 13.30 8.56
CA SER A 320 -14.78 13.56 9.12
C SER A 320 -15.29 14.98 8.84
N GLN A 321 -14.38 15.92 8.59
CA GLN A 321 -14.68 17.31 8.25
C GLN A 321 -14.74 17.57 6.74
N GLY A 322 -14.49 16.56 5.89
CA GLY A 322 -14.44 16.75 4.44
C GLY A 322 -13.25 17.59 3.97
N LYS A 323 -12.11 17.52 4.69
CA LYS A 323 -10.92 18.37 4.44
C LYS A 323 -9.72 17.61 3.86
N LEU A 324 -9.84 16.31 3.63
CA LEU A 324 -8.78 15.59 2.93
C LEU A 324 -8.77 16.02 1.45
N PRO A 325 -7.65 15.81 0.74
CA PRO A 325 -7.63 15.99 -0.71
C PRO A 325 -8.76 15.19 -1.39
N GLU A 326 -9.37 15.77 -2.42
CA GLU A 326 -10.55 15.20 -3.09
C GLU A 326 -10.33 13.74 -3.54
N TYR A 327 -9.14 13.44 -4.05
CA TYR A 327 -8.79 12.11 -4.53
C TYR A 327 -8.69 11.03 -3.43
N THR A 328 -8.45 11.39 -2.16
CA THR A 328 -8.38 10.43 -1.04
C THR A 328 -9.60 10.46 -0.13
N GLN A 329 -10.54 11.38 -0.35
CA GLN A 329 -11.67 11.65 0.54
C GLN A 329 -12.58 10.42 0.77
N HIS A 330 -12.64 9.50 -0.19
CA HIS A 330 -13.45 8.29 -0.16
C HIS A 330 -12.65 6.98 -0.06
N GLU A 331 -11.32 7.08 -0.09
CA GLU A 331 -10.43 5.93 -0.03
C GLU A 331 -10.12 5.54 1.42
N ARG A 332 -9.68 4.30 1.64
CA ARG A 332 -9.00 3.94 2.89
C ARG A 332 -7.68 4.73 2.94
N VAL A 333 -7.26 5.09 4.15
CA VAL A 333 -5.95 5.74 4.36
C VAL A 333 -4.84 4.88 3.74
N SER A 334 -4.02 5.47 2.89
CA SER A 334 -2.95 4.77 2.16
C SER A 334 -1.89 4.15 3.07
N GLU A 335 -1.73 4.69 4.27
CA GLU A 335 -0.79 4.24 5.30
C GLU A 335 -1.31 3.02 6.10
N CYS A 336 -2.43 2.41 5.69
CA CYS A 336 -2.91 1.17 6.29
C CYS A 336 -1.89 0.04 6.06
N ASP A 337 -1.32 -0.48 7.15
CA ASP A 337 -0.12 -1.32 7.08
C ASP A 337 -0.39 -2.84 7.08
N ILE A 338 -1.66 -3.26 7.19
CA ILE A 338 -2.06 -4.66 7.21
C ILE A 338 -3.41 -4.89 6.54
N ASP A 339 -3.54 -5.99 5.78
CA ASP A 339 -4.82 -6.57 5.39
C ASP A 339 -5.23 -7.63 6.42
N PRO A 340 -6.25 -7.38 7.27
CA PRO A 340 -6.64 -8.32 8.33
C PRO A 340 -7.34 -9.58 7.81
N SER A 341 -7.64 -9.68 6.51
CA SER A 341 -8.11 -10.93 5.90
C SER A 341 -6.98 -11.93 5.61
N PHE A 342 -5.71 -11.51 5.72
CA PHE A 342 -4.53 -12.33 5.49
C PHE A 342 -4.63 -13.20 4.22
N PRO A 343 -4.79 -12.57 3.03
CA PRO A 343 -4.96 -13.30 1.79
C PRO A 343 -3.82 -14.30 1.56
N ILE A 344 -4.19 -15.48 1.08
CA ILE A 344 -3.22 -16.52 0.72
C ILE A 344 -2.57 -16.09 -0.60
N LYS A 345 -1.24 -16.08 -0.64
CA LYS A 345 -0.51 -15.83 -1.89
C LYS A 345 -0.94 -16.92 -2.90
N PRO A 346 -1.43 -16.55 -4.10
CA PRO A 346 -1.79 -17.53 -5.09
C PRO A 346 -0.56 -18.40 -5.46
N PRO A 347 -0.75 -19.69 -5.79
CA PRO A 347 0.34 -20.53 -6.22
C PRO A 347 1.02 -19.95 -7.47
N GLU A 348 2.34 -20.06 -7.55
CA GLU A 348 3.09 -19.68 -8.75
C GLU A 348 3.00 -20.80 -9.78
N TRP A 349 2.58 -20.46 -11.00
CA TRP A 349 2.59 -21.37 -12.14
C TRP A 349 3.71 -21.00 -13.10
N LYS A 350 4.51 -21.99 -13.46
CA LYS A 350 5.64 -21.87 -14.39
C LYS A 350 5.42 -22.88 -15.52
N PRO A 351 4.66 -22.51 -16.57
CA PRO A 351 4.47 -23.40 -17.70
C PRO A 351 5.75 -23.59 -18.48
N ASP A 352 5.85 -24.71 -19.19
CA ASP A 352 6.89 -24.90 -20.20
C ASP A 352 6.64 -23.96 -21.38
N LEU A 353 7.64 -23.15 -21.70
CA LEU A 353 7.66 -22.29 -22.86
C LEU A 353 8.48 -22.97 -23.97
N HIS A 354 8.00 -22.90 -25.20
CA HIS A 354 8.77 -23.35 -26.36
C HIS A 354 9.86 -22.32 -26.66
N ASP A 355 11.09 -22.77 -26.90
CA ASP A 355 12.20 -21.87 -27.27
C ASP A 355 11.98 -21.27 -28.67
N ILE A 356 11.48 -20.04 -28.69
CA ILE A 356 11.24 -19.29 -29.93
C ILE A 356 12.55 -18.92 -30.64
N PHE A 357 13.69 -18.87 -29.96
CA PHE A 357 14.99 -18.48 -30.52
C PHE A 357 15.84 -19.67 -30.97
N SER A 358 15.29 -20.88 -30.92
CA SER A 358 15.96 -22.12 -31.35
C SER A 358 16.60 -22.04 -32.75
N ASN A 359 16.02 -21.26 -33.66
CA ASN A 359 16.61 -20.92 -34.95
C ASN A 359 17.39 -19.60 -34.90
N LYS A 360 18.73 -19.68 -34.79
CA LYS A 360 19.62 -18.51 -34.72
C LYS A 360 19.70 -17.76 -36.04
N ILE A 361 18.83 -16.77 -36.23
CA ILE A 361 18.91 -15.81 -37.34
C ILE A 361 19.82 -14.65 -36.93
N THR A 362 20.99 -14.56 -37.53
CA THR A 362 22.02 -13.57 -37.16
C THR A 362 21.82 -12.21 -37.83
N SER A 363 21.21 -12.16 -39.01
CA SER A 363 20.89 -10.91 -39.71
C SER A 363 19.62 -10.27 -39.12
N GLU A 364 19.71 -9.00 -38.73
CA GLU A 364 18.58 -8.22 -38.20
C GLU A 364 17.42 -8.13 -39.21
N LEU A 365 17.70 -7.77 -40.47
CA LEU A 365 16.69 -7.73 -41.53
C LEU A 365 16.04 -9.09 -41.76
N SER A 366 16.82 -10.17 -41.79
CA SER A 366 16.28 -11.52 -41.93
C SER A 366 15.45 -11.93 -40.72
N TRP A 367 15.79 -11.47 -39.53
CA TRP A 367 15.04 -11.75 -38.32
C TRP A 367 13.73 -10.96 -38.28
N ILE A 368 13.70 -9.72 -38.77
CA ILE A 368 12.46 -8.95 -38.90
C ILE A 368 11.51 -9.62 -39.92
N CYS A 369 12.03 -10.06 -41.06
CA CYS A 369 11.20 -10.63 -42.11
C CYS A 369 10.81 -12.10 -41.89
N HIS A 370 11.64 -12.87 -41.20
CA HIS A 370 11.53 -14.33 -41.10
C HIS A 370 11.74 -14.84 -39.66
N GLY A 371 11.67 -13.95 -38.68
CA GLY A 371 11.79 -14.28 -37.28
C GLY A 371 10.68 -15.21 -36.81
N PRO A 372 10.89 -15.87 -35.67
CA PRO A 372 9.90 -16.75 -35.06
C PRO A 372 8.64 -15.96 -34.68
N ALA A 373 7.47 -16.51 -34.99
CA ALA A 373 6.21 -16.05 -34.41
C ALA A 373 5.91 -16.93 -33.18
N PRO A 374 5.79 -16.35 -31.97
CA PRO A 374 5.48 -17.14 -30.78
C PRO A 374 4.13 -17.84 -30.89
N ASP A 375 4.04 -19.07 -30.39
CA ASP A 375 2.80 -19.84 -30.27
C ASP A 375 2.61 -20.27 -28.81
N TYR A 376 1.54 -19.75 -28.21
CA TYR A 376 1.17 -20.01 -26.81
C TYR A 376 -0.21 -20.67 -26.68
N ALA A 377 -0.73 -21.28 -27.76
CA ALA A 377 -2.07 -21.90 -27.73
C ALA A 377 -2.23 -22.92 -26.60
N HIS A 378 -1.15 -23.63 -26.25
CA HIS A 378 -1.12 -24.61 -25.15
C HIS A 378 -1.27 -23.99 -23.74
N LEU A 379 -1.13 -22.66 -23.61
CA LEU A 379 -1.27 -21.93 -22.35
C LEU A 379 -2.66 -21.31 -22.18
N LEU A 380 -3.45 -21.19 -23.26
CA LEU A 380 -4.73 -20.49 -23.23
C LEU A 380 -5.81 -21.28 -22.50
N GLU A 381 -5.78 -22.62 -22.63
CA GLU A 381 -6.68 -23.54 -21.94
C GLU A 381 -5.91 -24.71 -21.35
N VAL A 382 -6.01 -24.92 -20.03
CA VAL A 382 -5.19 -25.91 -19.29
C VAL A 382 -6.07 -26.72 -18.35
N ASN A 383 -5.94 -28.06 -18.40
CA ASN A 383 -6.70 -28.99 -17.55
C ASN A 383 -5.88 -29.58 -16.39
N SER A 384 -4.61 -29.21 -16.26
CA SER A 384 -3.64 -29.83 -15.34
C SER A 384 -2.99 -28.82 -14.39
N PHE A 385 -3.63 -27.67 -14.18
CA PHE A 385 -3.10 -26.60 -13.34
C PHE A 385 -3.26 -26.90 -11.83
N ASP A 386 -4.31 -27.64 -11.46
CA ASP A 386 -4.57 -28.04 -10.08
C ASP A 386 -4.69 -29.57 -9.92
N SER A 387 -4.70 -30.03 -8.67
CA SER A 387 -4.88 -31.44 -8.33
C SER A 387 -6.25 -31.99 -8.68
N ASP A 388 -7.22 -31.11 -8.92
CA ASP A 388 -8.64 -31.44 -9.07
C ASP A 388 -9.02 -31.65 -10.54
N GLY A 389 -8.10 -31.35 -11.48
CA GLY A 389 -8.29 -31.55 -12.90
C GLY A 389 -9.30 -30.56 -13.51
N ASN A 390 -9.44 -29.38 -12.91
CA ASN A 390 -10.35 -28.37 -13.42
C ASN A 390 -9.85 -27.80 -14.76
N HIS A 391 -10.78 -27.34 -15.60
CA HIS A 391 -10.48 -26.61 -16.83
C HIS A 391 -10.25 -25.13 -16.51
N TRP A 392 -9.09 -24.62 -16.90
CA TRP A 392 -8.65 -23.26 -16.66
C TRP A 392 -8.48 -22.51 -17.98
N VAL A 393 -8.86 -21.24 -17.98
CA VAL A 393 -8.72 -20.33 -19.13
C VAL A 393 -7.81 -19.17 -18.73
N MET A 394 -6.83 -18.84 -19.56
CA MET A 394 -5.93 -17.70 -19.37
C MET A 394 -6.71 -16.39 -19.46
N LEU A 395 -6.75 -15.63 -18.36
CA LEU A 395 -7.36 -14.30 -18.34
C LEU A 395 -6.35 -13.18 -18.58
N ASP A 396 -5.13 -13.33 -18.05
CA ASP A 396 -4.07 -12.35 -18.18
C ASP A 396 -2.69 -12.99 -18.04
N GLY A 397 -1.74 -12.58 -18.86
CA GLY A 397 -0.37 -13.06 -18.82
C GLY A 397 0.61 -12.15 -19.56
N PHE A 398 1.84 -12.14 -19.08
CA PHE A 398 2.98 -11.47 -19.71
C PHE A 398 4.14 -12.45 -19.82
N ILE A 399 4.64 -12.64 -21.04
CA ILE A 399 5.78 -13.50 -21.35
C ILE A 399 6.87 -12.62 -21.92
N GLN A 400 8.10 -12.77 -21.41
CA GLN A 400 9.29 -12.10 -21.89
C GLN A 400 10.37 -13.14 -22.09
N GLU A 401 10.93 -13.21 -23.30
CA GLU A 401 11.93 -14.18 -23.71
C GLU A 401 13.12 -13.42 -24.30
N HIS A 402 14.34 -13.77 -23.87
CA HIS A 402 15.58 -13.12 -24.30
C HIS A 402 16.60 -14.17 -24.71
N ASP A 403 17.11 -14.05 -25.94
CA ASP A 403 18.28 -14.79 -26.40
C ASP A 403 19.55 -13.99 -26.10
N SER A 404 20.30 -14.42 -25.10
CA SER A 404 21.54 -13.78 -24.67
C SER A 404 22.66 -13.82 -25.71
N ASP A 405 22.64 -14.79 -26.64
CA ASP A 405 23.71 -14.93 -27.64
C ASP A 405 23.60 -13.91 -28.76
N THR A 406 22.38 -13.54 -29.12
CA THR A 406 22.12 -12.59 -30.21
C THR A 406 21.50 -11.28 -29.76
N ASP A 407 21.32 -11.11 -28.45
CA ASP A 407 20.71 -9.95 -27.79
C ASP A 407 19.33 -9.58 -28.37
N LYS A 408 18.54 -10.61 -28.67
CA LYS A 408 17.19 -10.46 -29.23
C LYS A 408 16.15 -10.76 -28.16
N GLU A 409 15.13 -9.92 -28.12
CA GLU A 409 14.06 -10.01 -27.14
C GLU A 409 12.70 -10.10 -27.82
N SER A 410 11.82 -10.89 -27.23
CA SER A 410 10.39 -10.91 -27.53
C SER A 410 9.61 -10.75 -26.23
N PHE A 411 8.54 -9.96 -26.28
CA PHE A 411 7.56 -9.92 -25.21
C PHE A 411 6.17 -10.12 -25.80
N SER A 412 5.29 -10.78 -25.05
CA SER A 412 3.94 -11.14 -25.48
C SER A 412 2.95 -10.92 -24.35
N PHE A 413 1.81 -10.32 -24.68
CA PHE A 413 0.68 -10.18 -23.77
C PHE A 413 -0.38 -11.22 -24.13
N LEU A 414 -0.80 -12.01 -23.14
CA LEU A 414 -1.93 -12.91 -23.24
C LEU A 414 -3.10 -12.25 -22.51
N ARG A 415 -4.15 -11.85 -23.24
CA ARG A 415 -5.32 -11.14 -22.68
C ARG A 415 -6.60 -11.90 -23.02
N GLY A 416 -7.37 -12.27 -22.00
CA GLY A 416 -8.70 -12.84 -22.14
C GLY A 416 -9.77 -11.74 -22.12
N PHE A 417 -10.71 -11.77 -23.06
CA PHE A 417 -11.84 -10.83 -23.12
C PHE A 417 -13.17 -11.58 -23.11
N ILE A 418 -14.15 -11.03 -22.38
CA ILE A 418 -15.55 -11.45 -22.46
C ILE A 418 -16.27 -10.43 -23.34
N LEU A 419 -16.86 -10.90 -24.45
CA LEU A 419 -17.42 -10.04 -25.49
C LEU A 419 -18.82 -10.52 -25.87
N ASP A 420 -19.67 -9.58 -26.28
CA ASP A 420 -20.89 -9.91 -27.01
C ASP A 420 -20.52 -10.51 -28.38
N GLU A 421 -21.16 -11.62 -28.77
CA GLU A 421 -20.83 -12.37 -29.99
C GLU A 421 -20.87 -11.50 -31.25
N SER A 422 -21.75 -10.50 -31.29
CA SER A 422 -21.86 -9.54 -32.40
C SER A 422 -20.61 -8.70 -32.64
N ASN A 423 -19.70 -8.62 -31.67
CA ASN A 423 -18.51 -7.77 -31.74
C ASN A 423 -17.23 -8.54 -32.14
N ILE A 424 -17.28 -9.88 -32.23
CA ILE A 424 -16.09 -10.71 -32.47
C ILE A 424 -15.45 -10.37 -33.82
N THR A 425 -16.20 -10.46 -34.92
CA THR A 425 -15.68 -10.17 -36.26
C THR A 425 -15.15 -8.75 -36.40
N ASN A 426 -15.78 -7.79 -35.71
CA ASN A 426 -15.32 -6.41 -35.74
C ASN A 426 -13.97 -6.26 -35.01
N LEU A 427 -13.83 -6.88 -33.84
CA LEU A 427 -12.58 -6.85 -33.07
C LEU A 427 -11.43 -7.53 -33.83
N GLU A 428 -11.68 -8.70 -34.45
CA GLU A 428 -10.69 -9.39 -35.28
C GLU A 428 -10.17 -8.51 -36.42
N GLN A 429 -11.08 -7.82 -37.13
CA GLN A 429 -10.71 -6.90 -38.19
C GLN A 429 -9.89 -5.72 -37.67
N GLN A 430 -10.22 -5.16 -36.50
CA GLN A 430 -9.44 -4.07 -35.92
C GLN A 430 -8.05 -4.52 -35.47
N LEU A 431 -7.93 -5.72 -34.89
CA LEU A 431 -6.64 -6.31 -34.51
C LEU A 431 -5.71 -6.50 -35.72
N ILE A 432 -6.24 -7.03 -36.83
CA ILE A 432 -5.47 -7.25 -38.06
C ILE A 432 -5.02 -5.93 -38.71
N ASN A 433 -5.87 -4.89 -38.64
CA ASN A 433 -5.63 -3.63 -39.35
C ASN A 433 -4.88 -2.58 -38.51
N THR A 434 -4.50 -2.90 -37.26
CA THR A 434 -3.79 -1.97 -36.38
C THR A 434 -2.33 -2.38 -36.23
N ASP A 435 -1.39 -1.46 -36.51
CA ASP A 435 0.06 -1.71 -36.41
C ASP A 435 0.51 -2.11 -34.97
N HIS A 436 -0.17 -1.57 -33.94
CA HIS A 436 0.14 -1.80 -32.52
C HIS A 436 -1.11 -2.10 -31.69
N PRO A 437 -1.75 -3.27 -31.91
CA PRO A 437 -3.09 -3.54 -31.42
C PRO A 437 -3.17 -3.59 -29.88
N GLY A 438 -2.08 -3.99 -29.21
CA GLY A 438 -2.04 -4.06 -27.74
C GLY A 438 -2.34 -2.71 -27.06
N SER A 439 -2.01 -1.59 -27.70
CA SER A 439 -2.31 -0.24 -27.17
C SER A 439 -3.77 0.19 -27.34
N GLY A 440 -4.54 -0.55 -28.14
CA GLY A 440 -5.97 -0.32 -28.35
C GLY A 440 -6.85 -1.23 -27.50
N LEU A 441 -6.29 -2.21 -26.79
CA LEU A 441 -7.09 -3.11 -25.97
C LEU A 441 -7.26 -2.57 -24.54
N PRO A 442 -8.40 -2.82 -23.88
CA PRO A 442 -8.57 -2.50 -22.46
C PRO A 442 -7.52 -3.20 -21.59
N ASP A 443 -6.99 -2.48 -20.60
CA ASP A 443 -6.09 -3.04 -19.59
C ASP A 443 -6.86 -3.80 -18.51
N VAL A 444 -6.16 -4.71 -17.82
CA VAL A 444 -6.71 -5.37 -16.63
C VAL A 444 -6.94 -4.34 -15.54
N GLY A 445 -8.18 -4.26 -15.06
CA GLY A 445 -8.55 -3.37 -13.97
C GLY A 445 -7.78 -3.68 -12.69
N GLN A 446 -7.38 -2.63 -11.97
CA GLN A 446 -6.75 -2.73 -10.65
C GLN A 446 -7.59 -1.97 -9.63
N ASP A 447 -7.67 -2.50 -8.41
CA ASP A 447 -8.33 -1.84 -7.28
C ASP A 447 -7.33 -1.78 -6.12
N THR A 448 -7.16 -0.59 -5.55
CA THR A 448 -6.30 -0.35 -4.40
C THR A 448 -7.13 0.07 -3.20
N TYR A 449 -6.55 0.01 -2.01
CA TYR A 449 -7.20 0.44 -0.76
C TYR A 449 -8.45 -0.37 -0.36
N THR A 450 -8.63 -1.56 -0.93
CA THR A 450 -9.63 -2.56 -0.57
C THR A 450 -8.93 -3.80 0.01
N PHE A 451 -9.44 -4.37 1.10
CA PHE A 451 -8.90 -5.62 1.63
C PHE A 451 -9.40 -6.81 0.81
N ALA A 452 -8.63 -7.89 0.71
CA ALA A 452 -9.03 -9.06 -0.06
C ALA A 452 -10.37 -9.64 0.43
N GLY A 453 -10.58 -9.69 1.76
CA GLY A 453 -11.83 -10.10 2.37
C GLY A 453 -13.03 -9.17 2.11
N GLU A 454 -12.83 -7.97 1.56
CA GLU A 454 -13.87 -6.99 1.23
C GLU A 454 -14.40 -7.14 -0.20
N ILE A 455 -13.64 -7.76 -1.11
CA ILE A 455 -13.97 -7.95 -2.53
C ILE A 455 -15.40 -8.46 -2.75
N PRO A 456 -15.90 -9.50 -2.04
CA PRO A 456 -17.20 -10.09 -2.38
C PRO A 456 -18.41 -9.29 -1.87
N TRP A 457 -18.24 -8.22 -1.08
CA TRP A 457 -19.39 -7.56 -0.45
C TRP A 457 -19.28 -6.04 -0.30
N SER A 458 -18.09 -5.47 -0.24
CA SER A 458 -17.87 -4.06 0.07
C SER A 458 -18.11 -3.17 -1.14
N THR A 459 -18.66 -1.99 -0.90
CA THR A 459 -18.78 -0.95 -1.95
C THR A 459 -17.46 -0.25 -2.26
N ARG A 460 -16.39 -0.52 -1.48
CA ARG A 460 -15.04 -0.01 -1.75
C ARG A 460 -14.40 -0.70 -2.95
N PHE A 461 -14.64 -2.00 -3.07
CA PHE A 461 -14.17 -2.75 -4.22
C PHE A 461 -14.82 -2.22 -5.50
N ALA A 462 -13.96 -1.88 -6.47
CA ALA A 462 -14.32 -1.35 -7.77
C ALA A 462 -15.18 -0.09 -7.65
N SER A 463 -14.89 0.77 -6.66
CA SER A 463 -15.70 1.95 -6.34
C SER A 463 -15.87 2.92 -7.52
N GLY A 464 -14.83 3.09 -8.35
CA GLY A 464 -14.88 3.89 -9.59
C GLY A 464 -15.89 3.37 -10.63
N PHE A 465 -16.27 2.10 -10.55
CA PHE A 465 -17.23 1.43 -11.44
C PHE A 465 -18.61 1.28 -10.80
N ARG A 466 -18.91 2.03 -9.74
CA ARG A 466 -20.23 2.02 -9.10
C ARG A 466 -20.97 3.33 -9.37
N GLY A 467 -22.23 3.21 -9.79
CA GLY A 467 -23.11 4.37 -9.93
C GLY A 467 -23.51 4.96 -8.57
N LYS A 468 -24.24 6.08 -8.57
CA LYS A 468 -24.72 6.77 -7.34
C LYS A 468 -25.51 5.87 -6.37
N SER A 469 -26.07 4.76 -6.86
CA SER A 469 -26.80 3.78 -6.06
C SER A 469 -25.89 2.75 -5.37
N GLY A 470 -24.58 2.79 -5.58
CA GLY A 470 -23.60 1.79 -5.11
C GLY A 470 -23.62 0.48 -5.91
N LYS A 471 -24.53 0.34 -6.87
CA LYS A 471 -24.57 -0.80 -7.80
C LYS A 471 -23.40 -0.71 -8.75
N PHE A 472 -22.74 -1.85 -8.96
CA PHE A 472 -21.73 -2.01 -9.99
C PHE A 472 -22.37 -1.74 -11.35
N SER A 473 -21.84 -0.77 -12.07
CA SER A 473 -22.11 -0.62 -13.51
C SER A 473 -21.18 -1.55 -14.25
N GLN A 474 -21.73 -2.29 -15.21
CA GLN A 474 -20.94 -3.18 -16.06
C GLN A 474 -19.77 -2.40 -16.69
N LEU A 475 -18.54 -2.89 -16.50
CA LEU A 475 -17.37 -2.45 -17.25
C LEU A 475 -17.64 -2.76 -18.73
N LYS A 476 -17.94 -1.72 -19.50
CA LYS A 476 -18.02 -1.77 -20.96
C LYS A 476 -16.95 -0.85 -21.49
N ASP A 477 -15.73 -1.35 -21.53
CA ASP A 477 -14.64 -0.65 -22.18
C ASP A 477 -14.70 -0.92 -23.68
N GLU A 478 -14.53 0.12 -24.47
CA GLU A 478 -14.53 0.03 -25.93
C GLU A 478 -13.09 -0.11 -26.41
N ALA A 479 -12.78 -1.24 -27.06
CA ALA A 479 -11.50 -1.44 -27.69
C ALA A 479 -11.26 -0.34 -28.76
N PHE A 480 -10.04 0.16 -28.82
CA PHE A 480 -9.53 1.17 -29.74
C PHE A 480 -10.16 2.57 -29.59
N SER A 481 -10.87 2.82 -28.48
CA SER A 481 -11.50 4.12 -28.20
C SER A 481 -10.52 5.24 -27.83
N THR A 482 -9.34 4.90 -27.29
CA THR A 482 -8.36 5.86 -26.77
C THR A 482 -7.15 6.11 -27.68
N THR A 483 -6.98 5.32 -28.73
CA THR A 483 -5.74 5.31 -29.53
C THR A 483 -5.91 6.04 -30.85
N GLN A 484 -5.72 7.37 -30.85
CA GLN A 484 -5.48 8.13 -32.08
C GLN A 484 -3.99 8.42 -32.23
N THR A 485 -3.30 7.59 -33.01
CA THR A 485 -1.89 7.84 -33.36
C THR A 485 -1.81 8.84 -34.49
N PHE A 486 -1.56 10.11 -34.17
CA PHE A 486 -1.27 11.13 -35.18
C PHE A 486 0.23 11.14 -35.51
N LYS A 487 0.61 10.73 -36.73
CA LYS A 487 1.93 11.09 -37.29
C LYS A 487 1.93 12.60 -37.59
N ARG A 488 2.27 13.43 -36.61
CA ARG A 488 2.57 14.86 -36.86
C ARG A 488 3.96 14.96 -37.49
N LYS A 489 4.04 15.28 -38.79
CA LYS A 489 5.26 15.88 -39.36
C LYS A 489 5.44 17.23 -38.68
N ARG A 490 6.45 17.34 -37.81
CA ARG A 490 6.76 18.61 -37.11
C ARG A 490 7.55 19.51 -38.06
N PRO A 491 7.33 20.83 -38.03
CA PRO A 491 8.06 21.76 -38.87
C PRO A 491 9.55 21.74 -38.50
N LEU A 492 10.41 21.54 -39.50
CA LEU A 492 11.85 21.56 -39.35
C LEU A 492 12.32 22.98 -39.02
N LYS A 493 13.03 23.14 -37.91
CA LYS A 493 13.66 24.41 -37.54
C LYS A 493 14.72 24.79 -38.56
N LYS A 494 14.62 25.99 -39.14
CA LYS A 494 15.51 26.42 -40.25
C LYS A 494 17.00 26.42 -39.88
N ALA A 495 17.36 26.57 -38.59
CA ALA A 495 18.75 26.49 -38.16
C ALA A 495 19.43 25.16 -38.53
N TRP A 496 18.68 24.06 -38.66
CA TRP A 496 19.23 22.77 -39.09
C TRP A 496 19.89 22.82 -40.46
N LYS A 497 19.36 23.60 -41.39
CA LYS A 497 19.94 23.77 -42.73
C LYS A 497 21.29 24.47 -42.67
N TYR A 498 21.42 25.50 -41.84
CA TYR A 498 22.68 26.20 -41.65
C TYR A 498 23.69 25.35 -40.89
N PHE A 499 23.23 24.59 -39.91
CA PHE A 499 24.05 23.67 -39.14
C PHE A 499 24.62 22.55 -40.02
N TYR A 500 23.79 21.95 -40.88
CA TYR A 500 24.20 20.96 -41.88
C TYR A 500 25.21 21.52 -42.88
N ASN A 501 25.00 22.75 -43.38
CA ASN A 501 25.93 23.38 -44.32
C ASN A 501 27.31 23.66 -43.72
N ILE A 502 27.44 23.78 -42.39
CA ILE A 502 28.71 23.99 -41.71
C ILE A 502 29.53 22.68 -41.65
N PHE A 503 28.87 21.54 -41.44
CA PHE A 503 29.53 20.25 -41.26
C PHE A 503 29.51 19.34 -42.51
N GLY A 504 28.62 19.59 -43.48
CA GLY A 504 28.38 18.72 -44.63
C GLY A 504 27.53 17.48 -44.31
N GLU A 505 27.34 17.19 -43.03
CA GLU A 505 26.50 16.14 -42.47
C GLU A 505 25.96 16.61 -41.11
N ILE A 506 25.06 15.84 -40.49
CA ILE A 506 24.71 16.09 -39.08
C ILE A 506 25.59 15.22 -38.19
N PRO A 507 26.46 15.80 -37.35
CA PRO A 507 27.35 15.02 -36.50
C PRO A 507 26.56 14.18 -35.49
N SER A 508 26.91 12.90 -35.38
CA SER A 508 26.36 11.99 -34.38
C SER A 508 26.94 12.32 -33.00
N ILE A 509 26.09 12.71 -32.04
CA ILE A 509 26.52 13.06 -30.69
C ILE A 509 26.11 11.97 -29.71
N ASN A 510 27.08 11.25 -29.18
CA ASN A 510 26.84 10.22 -28.17
C ASN A 510 26.75 10.86 -26.76
N GLN A 511 25.61 10.69 -26.07
CA GLN A 511 25.36 11.29 -24.75
C GLN A 511 26.41 10.90 -23.68
N ILE A 512 26.99 9.71 -23.80
CA ILE A 512 28.00 9.20 -22.85
C ILE A 512 29.27 10.05 -22.85
N ASN A 513 29.64 10.67 -23.99
CA ASN A 513 30.86 11.47 -24.13
C ASN A 513 30.78 12.85 -23.43
N ILE A 514 29.58 13.29 -23.05
CA ILE A 514 29.34 14.62 -22.43
C ILE A 514 29.45 14.53 -20.91
N VAL A 515 28.88 13.47 -20.30
CA VAL A 515 28.92 13.25 -18.85
C VAL A 515 30.34 12.92 -18.37
N THR A 516 31.14 12.23 -19.19
CA THR A 516 32.53 11.95 -18.85
C THR A 516 33.47 13.13 -19.09
N SER A 517 33.05 14.25 -19.68
CA SER A 517 33.95 15.35 -20.08
C SER A 517 34.53 16.18 -18.91
N GLU A 518 34.03 15.99 -17.69
CA GLU A 518 34.69 16.48 -16.48
C GLU A 518 35.91 15.63 -16.08
N GLN A 519 36.02 14.38 -16.55
CA GLN A 519 37.16 13.47 -16.32
C GLN A 519 37.74 12.82 -17.60
N GLY A 520 37.31 13.26 -18.79
CA GLY A 520 37.51 12.57 -20.07
C GLY A 520 38.42 13.29 -21.06
N ASN A 521 38.98 12.48 -21.97
CA ASN A 521 40.05 12.76 -22.94
C ASN A 521 39.96 14.13 -23.65
N LYS A 522 41.10 14.83 -23.83
CA LYS A 522 41.23 16.21 -24.36
C LYS A 522 40.56 16.42 -25.72
N ASP A 523 40.47 15.36 -26.52
CA ASP A 523 39.92 15.39 -27.87
C ASP A 523 38.38 15.53 -27.90
N ASN A 524 37.66 14.91 -26.94
CA ASN A 524 36.19 14.96 -26.88
C ASN A 524 35.67 16.36 -26.49
N LYS A 525 36.40 17.08 -25.64
CA LYS A 525 36.10 18.48 -25.27
C LYS A 525 36.25 19.42 -26.47
N THR A 526 37.19 19.12 -27.36
CA THR A 526 37.49 19.94 -28.54
C THR A 526 36.42 19.76 -29.63
N GLU A 527 35.90 18.55 -29.80
CA GLU A 527 34.80 18.26 -30.73
C GLU A 527 33.46 18.87 -30.31
N PHE A 528 33.09 18.77 -29.03
CA PHE A 528 31.85 19.38 -28.54
C PHE A 528 31.88 20.92 -28.65
N ALA A 529 33.03 21.55 -28.38
CA ALA A 529 33.20 23.00 -28.55
C ALA A 529 33.02 23.46 -30.01
N LYS A 530 33.38 22.62 -31.00
CA LYS A 530 33.13 22.91 -32.42
C LYS A 530 31.64 22.84 -32.75
N ILE A 531 30.94 21.85 -32.22
CA ILE A 531 29.49 21.66 -32.38
C ILE A 531 28.72 22.82 -31.75
N GLU A 532 29.07 23.23 -30.54
CA GLU A 532 28.44 24.36 -29.85
C GLU A 532 28.64 25.66 -30.63
N LYS A 533 29.85 25.91 -31.13
CA LYS A 533 30.15 27.09 -31.95
C LYS A 533 29.35 27.12 -33.26
N ALA A 534 29.24 25.97 -33.94
CA ALA A 534 28.46 25.84 -35.16
C ALA A 534 26.95 25.99 -34.90
N MET A 535 26.46 25.53 -33.76
CA MET A 535 25.07 25.71 -33.34
C MET A 535 24.76 27.19 -33.10
N ILE A 536 25.65 27.92 -32.42
CA ILE A 536 25.53 29.37 -32.21
C ILE A 536 25.53 30.09 -33.56
N GLU A 537 26.42 29.72 -34.48
CA GLU A 537 26.48 30.32 -35.82
C GLU A 537 25.20 30.04 -36.62
N ALA A 538 24.70 28.81 -36.64
CA ALA A 538 23.48 28.44 -37.33
C ALA A 538 22.25 29.19 -36.78
N ASN A 539 22.16 29.31 -35.45
CA ASN A 539 21.10 30.04 -34.77
C ASN A 539 21.14 31.55 -34.97
N SER A 540 22.32 32.11 -35.26
CA SER A 540 22.46 33.54 -35.55
C SER A 540 21.82 33.95 -36.89
N LYS A 541 21.56 32.97 -37.78
CA LYS A 541 21.02 33.18 -39.13
C LYS A 541 19.50 33.05 -39.20
N VAL A 542 18.82 32.81 -38.07
CA VAL A 542 17.38 32.57 -38.01
C VAL A 542 16.72 33.27 -36.82
N GLU A 543 15.42 33.47 -36.91
CA GLU A 543 14.58 33.96 -35.81
C GLU A 543 14.54 32.98 -34.64
N GLU A 544 14.23 33.48 -33.44
CA GLU A 544 14.32 32.70 -32.19
C GLU A 544 13.47 31.41 -32.21
N SER A 545 12.31 31.43 -32.88
CA SER A 545 11.43 30.27 -33.05
C SER A 545 12.03 29.15 -33.90
N ASP A 546 13.00 29.46 -34.76
CA ASP A 546 13.66 28.56 -35.70
C ASP A 546 15.04 28.08 -35.22
N ARG A 547 15.43 28.42 -33.99
CA ARG A 547 16.74 28.07 -33.40
C ARG A 547 16.77 26.65 -32.82
N ILE A 548 17.85 25.94 -33.07
CA ILE A 548 18.13 24.62 -32.50
C ILE A 548 18.79 24.77 -31.12
N THR A 549 18.34 23.96 -30.17
CA THR A 549 18.89 23.91 -28.81
C THR A 549 19.76 22.67 -28.63
N ALA A 550 20.57 22.63 -27.57
CA ALA A 550 21.32 21.43 -27.23
C ALA A 550 20.41 20.19 -27.09
N LYS A 551 19.18 20.37 -26.58
CA LYS A 551 18.18 19.27 -26.48
C LYS A 551 17.75 18.75 -27.86
N ASP A 552 17.71 19.61 -28.87
CA ASP A 552 17.33 19.22 -30.23
C ASP A 552 18.40 18.35 -30.90
N LEU A 553 19.68 18.53 -30.54
CA LEU A 553 20.80 17.71 -31.03
C LEU A 553 20.77 16.25 -30.56
N PHE A 554 20.01 15.93 -29.50
CA PHE A 554 19.90 14.56 -28.98
C PHE A 554 18.58 13.89 -29.29
N ASN A 555 17.51 14.68 -29.36
CA ASN A 555 16.15 14.14 -29.36
C ASN A 555 15.39 14.45 -30.67
N GLN A 556 15.90 15.35 -31.51
CA GLN A 556 15.19 15.88 -32.68
C GLN A 556 16.13 16.10 -33.87
N VAL A 557 17.02 15.15 -34.10
CA VAL A 557 17.98 15.21 -35.20
C VAL A 557 17.28 14.83 -36.51
N PRO A 558 17.14 15.75 -37.48
CA PRO A 558 16.53 15.46 -38.77
C PRO A 558 17.47 14.61 -39.64
N THR A 559 16.96 13.94 -40.66
CA THR A 559 17.82 13.29 -41.65
C THR A 559 18.36 14.30 -42.67
N ALA A 560 19.36 13.91 -43.46
CA ALA A 560 19.83 14.74 -44.57
C ALA A 560 18.70 15.02 -45.59
N ASP A 561 17.83 14.03 -45.83
CA ASP A 561 16.66 14.13 -46.70
C ASP A 561 15.58 15.06 -46.14
N ASP A 562 15.52 15.24 -44.81
CA ASP A 562 14.59 16.21 -44.21
C ASP A 562 15.07 17.66 -44.37
N ILE A 563 16.38 17.88 -44.54
CA ILE A 563 17.02 19.20 -44.62
C ILE A 563 17.14 19.72 -46.07
N GLN A 564 17.35 18.82 -47.03
CA GLN A 564 17.45 19.12 -48.47
C GLN A 564 16.08 19.47 -49.03
#